data_AF-A0A935D4G8-F1
#
_entry.id   AF-A0A935D4G8-F1
#
_cell.length_a   1.000
_cell.length_b   1.000
_cell.length_c   1.000
_cell.angle_alpha   90.00
_cell.angle_beta   90.00
_cell.angle_gamma   90.00
#
_symmetry.space_group_name_H-M   'P 1'
#
loop_
_entity.id
_entity.type
_entity.pdbx_description
1 polymer ?
#
loop_
_entity_poly.entity_id
_entity_poly.type
_entity_poly.pdbx_seq_one_letter_code
_entity_poly.pdbx_strand_id
1 'polypeptide(L)'
;MRRVAAGLVTAEVLSGPKRPFFGPPTAASAAHPLGARIRELLHGSALDDLPFLSRRAALALADRAAKAPVAEQRSLDPLMYLLGSAVVLQRAFRPSA
;
A
#
# COMPACT_ATOMS: atom_id res chain seq x y z
N MET A 1 -7.06 -17.32 21.18
CA MET A 1 -7.31 -17.57 19.74
C MET A 1 -6.84 -18.95 19.27
N ARG A 2 -5.58 -19.38 19.47
CA ARG A 2 -5.09 -20.70 18.98
C ARG A 2 -5.96 -21.91 19.42
N ARG A 3 -6.36 -22.00 20.69
CA ARG A 3 -7.23 -23.10 21.19
C ARG A 3 -8.59 -23.20 20.50
N VAL A 4 -9.17 -22.07 20.05
CA VAL A 4 -10.48 -22.05 19.41
C VAL A 4 -10.41 -22.54 17.97
N ALA A 5 -9.28 -22.30 17.28
CA ALA A 5 -9.06 -22.74 15.91
C ALA A 5 -8.59 -24.19 15.78
N ALA A 6 -8.22 -24.86 16.88
CA ALA A 6 -7.55 -26.16 16.86
C ALA A 6 -8.36 -27.31 16.22
N GLY A 7 -9.69 -27.16 16.08
CA GLY A 7 -10.55 -28.10 15.35
C GLY A 7 -10.96 -27.67 13.94
N LEU A 8 -10.53 -26.48 13.49
CA LEU A 8 -10.93 -25.88 12.21
C LEU A 8 -9.78 -25.81 11.20
N VAL A 9 -8.54 -25.99 11.65
CA VAL A 9 -7.34 -25.92 10.81
C VAL A 9 -6.41 -27.09 11.10
N THR A 10 -5.53 -27.41 10.16
CA THR A 10 -4.55 -28.49 10.34
C THR A 10 -3.54 -28.16 11.44
N ALA A 11 -2.95 -29.20 12.04
CA ALA A 11 -1.89 -29.04 13.04
C ALA A 11 -0.71 -28.20 12.53
N GLU A 12 -0.44 -28.29 11.22
CA GLU A 12 0.61 -27.53 10.54
C GLU A 12 0.31 -26.03 10.47
N VAL A 13 -0.95 -25.65 10.21
CA VAL A 13 -1.39 -24.25 10.26
C VAL A 13 -1.40 -23.71 11.69
N LEU A 14 -1.75 -24.55 12.66
CA LEU A 14 -1.82 -24.17 14.08
C LEU A 14 -0.44 -23.89 14.71
N SER A 15 0.54 -24.75 14.37
CA SER A 15 1.92 -24.70 14.86
C SER A 15 2.84 -23.81 14.04
N GLY A 16 2.51 -23.57 12.77
CA GLY A 16 3.29 -22.73 11.88
C GLY A 16 3.35 -21.25 12.33
N PRO A 17 4.42 -20.53 11.92
CA PRO A 17 4.47 -19.08 12.09
C PRO A 17 3.35 -18.43 11.28
N LYS A 18 2.72 -17.39 11.83
CA LYS A 18 1.66 -16.63 11.13
C LYS A 18 2.26 -16.03 9.86
N ARG A 19 1.86 -16.59 8.71
CA ARG A 19 2.21 -16.04 7.41
C ARG A 19 1.26 -14.88 7.14
N PRO A 20 1.75 -13.66 6.91
CA PRO A 20 0.88 -12.59 6.48
C PRO A 20 0.28 -12.96 5.12
N PHE A 21 -1.04 -12.94 5.04
CA PHE A 21 -1.74 -13.13 3.77
C PHE A 21 -1.66 -11.83 3.00
N PHE A 22 -0.61 -11.71 2.18
CA PHE A 22 -0.52 -10.65 1.20
C PHE A 22 -1.02 -11.21 -0.13
N GLY A 23 -2.07 -10.61 -0.66
CA GLY A 23 -2.46 -10.85 -2.05
C GLY A 23 -1.32 -10.51 -3.02
N PRO A 24 -1.49 -10.74 -4.33
CA PRO A 24 -0.61 -10.14 -5.32
C PRO A 24 -0.50 -8.62 -5.07
N PRO A 25 0.67 -7.99 -5.30
CA PRO A 25 0.81 -6.55 -5.09
C PRO A 25 -0.14 -5.78 -6.00
N THR A 26 -0.84 -4.81 -5.43
CA THR A 26 -1.97 -4.12 -6.09
C THR A 26 -1.72 -2.63 -6.23
N ALA A 27 -1.23 -1.98 -5.18
CA ALA A 27 -0.94 -0.55 -5.11
C ALA A 27 0.49 -0.22 -5.56
N ALA A 28 1.45 -1.12 -5.28
CA ALA A 28 2.84 -1.01 -5.71
C ALA A 28 3.05 -1.47 -7.17
N SER A 29 2.13 -2.28 -7.71
CA SER A 29 2.23 -2.77 -9.08
C SER A 29 1.76 -1.71 -10.08
N ALA A 30 2.67 -1.29 -10.95
CA ALA A 30 2.38 -0.39 -12.06
C ALA A 30 1.40 -0.97 -13.10
N ALA A 31 1.33 -2.30 -13.21
CA ALA A 31 0.46 -3.01 -14.15
C ALA A 31 -0.97 -3.20 -13.62
N HIS A 32 -1.15 -3.05 -12.30
CA HIS A 32 -2.47 -3.17 -11.69
C HIS A 32 -3.21 -1.84 -11.76
N PRO A 33 -4.54 -1.81 -12.08
CA PRO A 33 -5.29 -0.57 -12.24
C PRO A 33 -5.22 0.36 -11.01
N LEU A 34 -5.24 -0.23 -9.80
CA LEU A 34 -5.10 0.54 -8.57
C LEU A 34 -3.73 1.22 -8.45
N GLY A 35 -2.64 0.51 -8.75
CA GLY A 35 -1.29 1.08 -8.68
C GLY A 35 -1.06 2.15 -9.73
N ALA A 36 -1.63 1.98 -10.93
CA ALA A 36 -1.67 3.04 -11.95
C ALA A 36 -2.40 4.28 -11.42
N ARG A 37 -3.58 4.10 -10.81
CA ARG A 37 -4.36 5.20 -10.25
C ARG A 37 -3.66 5.92 -9.10
N ILE A 38 -3.03 5.17 -8.18
CA ILE A 38 -2.23 5.77 -7.10
C ILE A 38 -1.08 6.58 -7.69
N ARG A 39 -0.35 6.06 -8.68
CA ARG A 39 0.71 6.83 -9.33
C ARG A 39 0.22 8.12 -9.96
N GLU A 40 -0.92 8.10 -10.66
CA GLU A 40 -1.53 9.33 -11.20
C GLU A 40 -1.83 10.35 -10.10
N LEU A 41 -2.38 9.89 -8.96
CA LEU A 41 -2.65 10.74 -7.81
C LEU A 41 -1.36 11.36 -7.25
N LEU A 42 -0.28 10.58 -7.12
CA LEU A 42 0.99 11.04 -6.60
C LEU A 42 1.73 11.99 -7.55
N HIS A 43 1.56 11.81 -8.87
CA HIS A 43 2.16 12.70 -9.89
C HIS A 43 1.41 14.03 -10.02
N GLY A 44 0.13 14.08 -9.65
CA GLY A 44 -0.66 15.30 -9.61
C GLY A 44 -0.23 16.29 -8.52
N SER A 45 -0.84 17.48 -8.53
CA SER A 45 -0.57 18.56 -7.56
C SER A 45 -1.14 18.31 -6.17
N ALA A 46 -2.00 17.29 -5.99
CA ALA A 46 -2.65 17.05 -4.70
C ALA A 46 -1.69 16.59 -3.61
N LEU A 47 -0.49 16.16 -4.01
CA LEU A 47 0.56 15.85 -3.06
C LEU A 47 1.24 17.11 -2.50
N ASP A 48 1.15 18.25 -3.20
CA ASP A 48 1.68 19.55 -2.75
C ASP A 48 0.86 20.11 -1.57
N ASP A 49 -0.39 19.67 -1.44
CA ASP A 49 -1.29 20.06 -0.35
C ASP A 49 -1.04 19.27 0.96
N LEU A 50 -0.09 18.34 0.99
CA LEU A 50 0.22 17.48 2.15
C LEU A 50 1.51 17.95 2.85
N PRO A 51 1.43 18.75 3.93
CA PRO A 51 2.60 19.41 4.53
C PRO A 51 3.59 18.45 5.19
N PHE A 52 3.17 17.23 5.50
CA PHE A 52 4.00 16.21 6.15
C PHE A 52 4.62 15.20 5.17
N LEU A 53 4.36 15.33 3.86
CA LEU A 53 4.92 14.44 2.84
C LEU A 53 5.83 15.21 1.89
N SER A 54 7.03 14.65 1.66
CA SER A 54 7.91 15.15 0.61
C SER A 54 7.47 14.61 -0.74
N ARG A 55 7.10 15.50 -1.67
CA ARG A 55 6.77 15.11 -3.04
C ARG A 55 7.86 14.32 -3.73
N ARG A 56 9.09 14.80 -3.61
CA ARG A 56 10.25 14.12 -4.19
C ARG A 56 10.39 12.70 -3.65
N ALA A 57 10.24 12.50 -2.34
CA ALA A 57 10.37 11.18 -1.72
C ALA A 57 9.22 10.24 -2.11
N ALA A 58 7.98 10.74 -2.15
CA ALA A 58 6.81 9.96 -2.55
C ALA A 58 6.91 9.47 -4.01
N LEU A 59 7.34 10.34 -4.92
CA LEU A 59 7.55 9.98 -6.33
C LEU A 59 8.69 8.98 -6.49
N ALA A 60 9.84 9.23 -5.84
CA ALA A 60 10.97 8.30 -5.88
C ALA A 60 10.61 6.91 -5.36
N LEU A 61 9.78 6.85 -4.31
CA LEU A 61 9.26 5.59 -3.78
C LEU A 61 8.32 4.90 -4.77
N ALA A 62 7.40 5.64 -5.41
CA ALA A 62 6.47 5.09 -6.39
C ALA A 62 7.22 4.53 -7.63
N ASP A 63 8.23 5.25 -8.10
CA ASP A 63 9.09 4.82 -9.21
C ASP A 63 9.91 3.58 -8.87
N ARG A 64 10.43 3.52 -7.64
CA ARG A 64 11.13 2.33 -7.13
C ARG A 64 10.18 1.14 -7.03
N ALA A 65 8.99 1.32 -6.44
CA ALA A 65 8.01 0.27 -6.27
C ALA A 65 7.59 -0.35 -7.61
N ALA A 66 7.36 0.48 -8.63
CA ALA A 66 7.00 0.02 -9.97
C ALA A 66 8.05 -0.88 -10.64
N LYS A 67 9.34 -0.68 -10.32
CA LYS A 67 10.48 -1.41 -10.89
C LYS A 67 10.96 -2.56 -10.01
N ALA A 68 10.47 -2.65 -8.78
CA ALA A 68 10.91 -3.62 -7.80
C ALA A 68 10.42 -5.05 -8.16
N PRO A 69 11.15 -6.12 -7.76
CA PRO A 69 10.64 -7.48 -7.84
C PRO A 69 9.34 -7.66 -7.06
N VAL A 70 8.50 -8.63 -7.45
CA VAL A 70 7.18 -8.88 -6.83
C VAL A 70 7.25 -9.03 -5.31
N ALA A 71 8.30 -9.67 -4.78
CA ALA A 71 8.49 -9.83 -3.34
C ALA A 71 8.64 -8.48 -2.63
N GLU A 72 9.42 -7.56 -3.21
CA GLU A 72 9.61 -6.21 -2.66
C GLU A 72 8.37 -5.34 -2.89
N GLN A 73 7.68 -5.47 -4.03
CA GLN A 73 6.41 -4.79 -4.27
C GLN A 73 5.37 -5.11 -3.18
N ARG A 74 5.29 -6.38 -2.74
CA ARG A 74 4.39 -6.77 -1.64
C ARG A 74 4.74 -6.06 -0.33
N SER A 75 6.02 -5.86 -0.04
CA SER A 75 6.47 -5.12 1.15
C SER A 75 6.18 -3.62 1.06
N LEU A 76 6.15 -3.06 -0.16
CA LEU A 76 5.86 -1.64 -0.41
C LEU A 76 4.37 -1.34 -0.56
N ASP A 77 3.54 -2.36 -0.84
CA ASP A 77 2.09 -2.22 -1.09
C ASP A 77 1.38 -1.40 0.01
N PRO A 78 1.56 -1.69 1.32
CA PRO A 78 0.91 -0.93 2.39
C PRO A 78 1.28 0.56 2.40
N LEU A 79 2.53 0.88 2.01
CA LEU A 79 3.01 2.25 1.97
C LEU A 79 2.40 3.01 0.78
N MET A 80 2.22 2.34 -0.35
CA MET A 80 1.51 2.91 -1.51
C MET A 80 0.03 3.17 -1.20
N TYR A 81 -0.62 2.26 -0.46
CA TYR A 81 -1.96 2.48 0.07
C TYR A 81 -2.04 3.70 0.99
N LEU A 82 -1.09 3.85 1.91
CA LEU A 82 -1.04 4.98 2.82
C LEU A 82 -0.93 6.31 2.06
N LEU A 83 -0.01 6.40 1.08
CA LEU A 83 0.19 7.61 0.29
C LEU A 83 -1.04 7.96 -0.56
N GLY A 84 -1.61 6.97 -1.25
CA GLY A 84 -2.85 7.16 -2.01
C GLY A 84 -4.00 7.62 -1.12
N SER A 85 -4.14 7.02 0.07
CA SER A 85 -5.18 7.38 1.04
C SER A 85 -5.00 8.80 1.56
N ALA A 86 -3.77 9.21 1.89
CA ALA A 86 -3.47 10.57 2.35
C ALA A 86 -3.89 11.61 1.30
N VAL A 87 -3.59 11.38 0.03
CA VAL A 87 -4.01 12.27 -1.07
C VAL A 87 -5.52 12.33 -1.22
N VAL A 88 -6.20 11.17 -1.16
CA VAL A 88 -7.66 11.12 -1.26
C VAL A 88 -8.32 11.84 -0.08
N LEU A 89 -7.85 11.60 1.14
CA LEU A 89 -8.36 12.26 2.34
C LEU A 89 -8.13 13.77 2.29
N GLN A 90 -6.94 14.23 1.89
CA GLN A 90 -6.65 15.65 1.74
C GLN A 90 -7.57 16.33 0.73
N ARG A 91 -7.90 15.65 -0.37
CA ARG A 91 -8.85 16.16 -1.37
C ARG A 91 -10.29 16.19 -0.84
N ALA A 92 -10.70 15.15 -0.13
CA ALA A 92 -12.06 15.02 0.38
C ALA A 92 -12.36 15.97 1.55
N PHE A 93 -11.37 16.21 2.40
CA PHE A 93 -11.49 16.98 3.64
C PHE A 93 -10.63 18.23 3.65
N ARG A 94 -10.28 18.77 2.47
CA ARG A 94 -9.55 20.03 2.37
C ARG A 94 -10.31 21.05 3.20
N PRO A 95 -9.73 21.60 4.28
CA PRO A 95 -10.43 22.62 5.05
C PRO A 95 -10.68 23.78 4.09
N SER A 96 -11.95 24.09 3.84
CA SER A 96 -12.33 25.32 3.15
C SER A 96 -11.71 26.46 3.94
N ALA A 97 -10.84 27.23 3.29
CA ALA A 97 -10.26 28.44 3.86
C ALA A 97 -11.36 29.47 4.13
#